data_AF-A0A1B1Y2W9-F1
#
_entry.id   AF-A0A1B1Y2W9-F1
#
_cell.length_a   1.000
_cell.length_b   1.000
_cell.length_c   1.000
_cell.angle_alpha   90.00
_cell.angle_beta   90.00
_cell.angle_gamma   90.00
#
_symmetry.space_group_name_H-M   'P 1'
#
loop_
_entity.id
_entity.type
_entity.pdbx_description
1 polymer ?
#
loop_
_entity_poly.entity_id
_entity_poly.type
_entity_poly.pdbx_seq_one_letter_code
_entity_poly.pdbx_strand_id
1 'polypeptide(L)'
;MRIFGYINPQISLLFVLWYPLRKDITSMLINVFFFGIILDSFSNSGGVNTAALLFICYIRLPIIKFIFNDKDLNLKLFRYSNYGTMPKIMLILTLAFIHQFIVYVLEYFSVSYAGSILFKTFTNSLFTTFVVVIFLSIFTSTKKQ
;
A
#
# COMPACT_ATOMS: atom_id res chain seq x y z
N MET A 1 16.29 -6.73 -1.87
CA MET A 1 16.37 -7.98 -2.66
C MET A 1 15.36 -7.89 -3.81
N ARG A 2 15.81 -7.79 -5.07
CA ARG A 2 14.90 -7.80 -6.23
C ARG A 2 14.67 -9.26 -6.61
N ILE A 3 13.43 -9.73 -6.52
CA ILE A 3 13.07 -11.06 -6.99
C ILE A 3 13.13 -11.03 -8.52
N PHE A 4 13.80 -12.00 -9.13
CA PHE A 4 14.05 -12.07 -10.58
C PHE A 4 14.78 -10.85 -11.19
N GLY A 5 15.46 -10.02 -10.40
CA GLY A 5 16.18 -8.83 -10.89
C GLY A 5 15.30 -7.62 -11.24
N TYR A 6 13.97 -7.79 -11.36
CA TYR A 6 13.03 -6.75 -11.81
C TYR A 6 11.87 -6.49 -10.85
N ILE A 7 11.51 -7.46 -10.00
CA ILE A 7 10.29 -7.40 -9.19
C ILE A 7 10.66 -7.19 -7.73
N ASN A 8 10.15 -6.13 -7.12
CA ASN A 8 10.33 -5.87 -5.70
C ASN A 8 8.95 -5.90 -5.03
N PRO A 9 8.49 -7.04 -4.52
CA PRO A 9 7.21 -7.08 -3.82
C PRO A 9 7.31 -6.16 -2.62
N GLN A 10 6.56 -5.06 -2.65
CA GLN A 10 6.56 -4.10 -1.57
C GLN A 10 5.62 -4.58 -0.46
N ILE A 11 6.10 -5.56 0.30
CA ILE A 11 5.44 -6.13 1.48
C ILE A 11 5.20 -5.03 2.53
N SER A 12 5.94 -3.92 2.47
CA SER A 12 5.73 -2.73 3.29
C SER A 12 4.29 -2.17 3.20
N LEU A 13 3.58 -2.40 2.09
CA LEU A 13 2.17 -2.02 1.94
C LEU A 13 1.25 -2.74 2.95
N LEU A 14 1.56 -3.99 3.34
CA LEU A 14 0.75 -4.74 4.31
C LEU A 14 0.70 -4.02 5.66
N PHE A 15 1.81 -3.37 6.06
CA PHE A 15 1.86 -2.63 7.32
C PHE A 15 0.80 -1.52 7.36
N VAL A 16 0.62 -0.81 6.24
CA VAL A 16 -0.36 0.27 6.11
C VAL A 16 -1.80 -0.25 6.05
N LEU A 17 -2.01 -1.42 5.46
CA LEU A 17 -3.32 -2.09 5.37
C LEU A 17 -3.75 -2.71 6.72
N TRP A 18 -2.83 -3.28 7.49
CA TRP A 18 -3.11 -3.86 8.80
C TRP A 18 -3.35 -2.83 9.89
N TYR A 19 -2.80 -1.63 9.74
CA TYR A 19 -2.99 -0.60 10.76
C TYR A 19 -4.47 -0.19 10.86
N PRO A 20 -5.07 -0.18 12.05
CA PRO A 20 -6.49 0.14 12.21
C PRO A 20 -6.81 1.54 11.69
N LEU A 21 -8.01 1.70 11.11
CA LEU A 21 -8.52 2.99 10.66
C LEU A 21 -8.92 3.82 11.88
N ARG A 22 -8.14 4.87 12.16
CA ARG A 22 -8.36 5.78 13.29
C ARG A 22 -8.52 7.21 12.77
N LYS A 23 -9.23 8.03 13.55
CA LYS A 23 -9.39 9.46 13.27
C LYS A 23 -8.06 10.20 13.49
N ASP A 24 -7.31 9.79 14.50
CA ASP A 24 -6.02 10.39 14.84
C ASP A 24 -4.92 9.81 13.94
N ILE A 25 -4.64 10.54 12.87
CA ILE A 25 -3.68 10.13 11.84
C ILE A 25 -2.24 10.26 12.34
N THR A 26 -1.97 11.18 13.27
CA THR A 26 -0.63 11.50 13.77
C THR A 26 0.10 10.28 14.34
N SER A 27 -0.53 9.50 15.21
CA SER A 27 0.09 8.28 15.78
C SER A 27 0.40 7.24 14.70
N MET A 28 -0.39 7.21 13.63
CA MET A 28 -0.13 6.32 12.49
C MET A 28 1.08 6.80 11.69
N LEU A 29 1.15 8.09 11.37
CA LEU A 29 2.29 8.67 10.64
C LEU A 29 3.61 8.44 11.38
N ILE A 30 3.64 8.64 12.71
CA ILE A 30 4.85 8.42 13.51
C ILE A 30 5.30 6.95 13.42
N ASN A 31 4.39 6.00 13.58
CA ASN A 31 4.72 4.58 13.49
C ASN A 31 5.21 4.18 12.09
N VAL A 32 4.54 4.70 11.05
CA VAL A 32 4.89 4.46 9.65
C VAL A 32 6.24 5.09 9.30
N PHE A 33 6.55 6.26 9.86
CA PHE A 33 7.85 6.93 9.68
C PHE A 33 9.00 6.08 10.20
N PHE A 34 8.91 5.58 11.44
CA PHE A 34 9.95 4.70 11.99
C PHE A 34 10.09 3.40 11.20
N PHE A 35 8.96 2.78 10.81
CA PHE A 35 8.99 1.60 9.96
C PHE A 35 9.65 1.88 8.60
N GLY A 36 9.33 3.02 8.00
CA GLY A 36 9.94 3.50 6.77
C GLY A 36 11.45 3.67 6.88
N ILE A 37 11.94 4.34 7.94
CA ILE A 37 13.38 4.56 8.15
C ILE A 37 14.14 3.25 8.28
N ILE A 38 13.59 2.30 9.04
CA ILE A 38 14.19 0.97 9.18
C ILE A 38 14.28 0.32 7.80
N LEU A 39 13.21 0.37 7.02
CA LEU A 39 13.16 -0.22 5.69
C LEU A 39 14.12 0.46 4.70
N ASP A 40 14.21 1.79 4.73
CA ASP A 40 15.15 2.57 3.91
C ASP A 40 16.61 2.28 4.29
N SER A 41 16.90 2.01 5.57
CA SER A 41 18.24 1.61 6.04
C SER A 41 18.65 0.25 5.48
N PHE A 42 17.73 -0.72 5.44
CA PHE A 42 17.98 -2.05 4.85
C PHE A 42 18.04 -2.04 3.32
N SER A 43 17.31 -1.13 2.67
CA SER A 43 17.26 -1.05 1.21
C SER A 43 18.19 0.00 0.61
N ASN A 44 18.91 0.76 1.44
CA ASN A 44 19.81 1.84 1.05
C ASN A 44 19.14 2.88 0.13
N SER A 45 17.87 3.19 0.37
CA SER A 45 17.06 4.09 -0.46
C SER A 45 16.88 5.49 0.13
N GLY A 46 17.58 5.82 1.23
CA GLY A 46 17.75 7.20 1.70
C GLY A 46 16.47 7.98 2.05
N GLY A 47 15.35 7.30 2.31
CA GLY A 47 14.07 7.94 2.67
C GLY A 47 12.93 7.76 1.66
N VAL A 48 13.19 7.15 0.50
CA VAL A 48 12.18 6.97 -0.57
C VAL A 48 10.97 6.16 -0.09
N ASN A 49 11.19 5.05 0.62
CA ASN A 49 10.08 4.24 1.12
C ASN A 49 9.35 4.95 2.25
N THR A 50 10.06 5.66 3.13
CA THR A 50 9.45 6.47 4.19
C THR A 50 8.48 7.49 3.60
N ALA A 51 8.92 8.24 2.58
CA ALA A 51 8.07 9.23 1.91
C ALA A 51 6.84 8.60 1.25
N ALA A 52 7.01 7.49 0.53
CA ALA A 52 5.92 6.79 -0.13
C ALA A 52 4.90 6.21 0.88
N LEU A 53 5.36 5.61 1.97
CA LEU A 53 4.51 5.04 3.01
C LEU A 53 3.72 6.11 3.76
N LEU A 54 4.35 7.25 4.09
CA LEU A 54 3.66 8.40 4.70
C LEU A 54 2.57 8.95 3.79
N PHE A 55 2.86 9.07 2.50
CA PHE A 55 1.87 9.56 1.54
C PHE A 55 0.65 8.62 1.48
N ILE A 56 0.86 7.31 1.41
CA ILE A 56 -0.25 6.34 1.43
C ILE A 56 -1.04 6.40 2.72
N CYS A 57 -0.35 6.46 3.85
CA CYS A 57 -0.98 6.61 5.16
C CYS A 57 -1.94 7.80 5.18
N TYR A 58 -1.55 8.91 4.56
CA TYR A 58 -2.36 10.12 4.45
C TYR A 58 -3.57 9.94 3.51
N ILE A 59 -3.36 9.41 2.30
CA ILE A 59 -4.41 9.31 1.28
C ILE A 59 -5.33 8.08 1.43
N ARG A 60 -5.01 7.10 2.29
CA ARG A 60 -5.78 5.84 2.30
C ARG A 60 -7.24 6.06 2.64
N LEU A 61 -7.55 6.98 3.56
CA LEU A 61 -8.92 7.20 4.02
C LEU A 61 -9.83 7.75 2.91
N PRO A 62 -9.46 8.79 2.14
CA PRO A 62 -10.28 9.23 1.02
C PRO A 62 -10.41 8.14 -0.07
N ILE A 63 -9.37 7.33 -0.32
CA ILE A 63 -9.46 6.21 -1.27
C ILE A 63 -10.46 5.15 -0.81
N ILE A 64 -10.45 4.80 0.48
CA ILE A 64 -11.43 3.86 1.07
C ILE A 64 -12.85 4.41 0.89
N LYS A 65 -13.10 5.66 1.29
CA LYS A 65 -14.43 6.28 1.13
C LYS A 65 -14.91 6.27 -0.33
N PHE A 66 -14.00 6.52 -1.26
CA PHE A 66 -14.29 6.50 -2.69
C PHE A 66 -14.65 5.10 -3.21
N ILE A 67 -13.83 4.09 -2.91
CA ILE A 67 -14.01 2.72 -3.43
C ILE A 67 -15.22 2.02 -2.81
N PHE A 68 -15.47 2.23 -1.51
CA PHE A 68 -16.62 1.64 -0.83
C PHE A 68 -17.89 2.48 -0.96
N ASN A 69 -17.83 3.62 -1.66
CA ASN A 69 -18.93 4.58 -1.84
C ASN A 69 -19.64 4.95 -0.52
N ASP A 70 -18.87 5.06 0.55
CA ASP A 70 -19.36 5.29 1.92
C ASP A 70 -18.87 6.66 2.40
N LYS A 71 -19.73 7.66 2.26
CA LYS A 71 -19.40 9.06 2.56
C LYS A 71 -19.31 9.31 4.07
N ASP A 72 -20.14 8.61 4.84
CA ASP A 72 -20.28 8.69 6.30
C ASP A 72 -19.62 7.51 7.01
N LEU A 73 -18.50 7.06 6.46
CA LEU A 73 -17.77 5.88 6.91
C LEU A 73 -17.43 5.99 8.40
N ASN A 74 -18.14 5.19 9.20
CA ASN A 74 -17.96 5.11 10.64
C ASN A 74 -16.69 4.30 10.95
N LEU A 75 -15.56 4.99 11.16
CA LEU A 75 -14.24 4.37 11.38
C LEU A 75 -14.24 3.27 12.47
N LYS A 76 -15.07 3.41 13.51
CA LYS A 76 -15.20 2.43 14.60
C LYS A 76 -15.92 1.14 14.19
N LEU A 77 -16.85 1.23 13.25
CA LEU A 77 -17.66 0.10 12.77
C LEU A 77 -17.13 -0.47 11.45
N PHE A 78 -16.17 0.22 10.82
CA PHE A 78 -15.61 -0.20 9.55
C PHE A 78 -14.90 -1.54 9.71
N ARG A 79 -15.41 -2.55 9.00
CA ARG A 79 -14.78 -3.85 8.87
C ARG A 79 -14.72 -4.20 7.40
N TYR A 80 -13.51 -4.53 6.93
CA TYR A 80 -13.32 -5.00 5.57
C TYR A 80 -14.18 -6.24 5.25
N SER A 81 -14.60 -7.03 6.26
CA SER A 81 -15.50 -8.18 6.09
C SER A 81 -16.87 -7.84 5.50
N ASN A 82 -17.38 -6.63 5.75
CA ASN A 82 -18.75 -6.24 5.41
C ASN A 82 -18.94 -5.92 3.92
N TYR A 83 -17.85 -5.79 3.17
CA TYR A 83 -17.86 -5.46 1.76
C TYR A 83 -17.51 -6.68 0.90
N GLY A 84 -17.95 -6.66 -0.36
CA GLY A 84 -17.62 -7.70 -1.33
C GLY A 84 -16.11 -7.82 -1.58
N THR A 85 -15.69 -8.94 -2.17
CA THR A 85 -14.28 -9.21 -2.50
C THR A 85 -13.72 -8.22 -3.53
N MET A 86 -14.53 -7.84 -4.52
CA MET A 86 -14.10 -6.96 -5.62
C MET A 86 -13.65 -5.55 -5.14
N PRO A 87 -14.41 -4.80 -4.32
CA PRO A 87 -13.94 -3.53 -3.74
C PRO A 87 -12.65 -3.65 -2.93
N LYS A 88 -12.44 -4.77 -2.22
CA LYS A 88 -11.19 -4.99 -1.46
C LYS A 88 -9.99 -5.15 -2.38
N ILE A 89 -10.13 -5.91 -3.47
CA ILE A 89 -9.08 -6.07 -4.47
C ILE A 89 -8.77 -4.72 -5.14
N MET A 90 -9.79 -3.95 -5.50
CA MET A 90 -9.61 -2.61 -6.07
C MET A 90 -8.88 -1.65 -5.11
N LEU A 91 -9.20 -1.72 -3.81
CA LEU A 91 -8.48 -0.95 -2.79
C LEU A 91 -7.00 -1.30 -2.75
N ILE A 92 -6.68 -2.60 -2.65
CA ILE A 92 -5.30 -3.07 -2.56
C ILE A 92 -4.52 -2.67 -3.82
N LEU A 93 -5.12 -2.86 -5.01
CA LEU A 93 -4.51 -2.49 -6.29
C LEU A 93 -4.23 -0.99 -6.37
N THR A 94 -5.20 -0.16 -5.97
CA THR A 94 -5.06 1.31 -6.01
C THR A 94 -3.94 1.78 -5.09
N LEU A 95 -3.92 1.28 -3.85
CA LEU A 95 -2.88 1.65 -2.88
C LEU A 95 -1.49 1.14 -3.31
N ALA A 96 -1.40 -0.09 -3.83
CA ALA A 96 -0.15 -0.64 -4.37
C ALA A 96 0.38 0.23 -5.51
N PHE A 97 -0.47 0.53 -6.50
CA PHE A 97 -0.10 1.35 -7.65
C PHE A 97 0.44 2.72 -7.23
N ILE A 98 -0.27 3.42 -6.33
CA ILE A 98 0.18 4.73 -5.85
C ILE A 98 1.50 4.62 -5.09
N HIS A 99 1.70 3.58 -4.27
CA HIS A 99 2.96 3.34 -3.58
C HIS A 99 4.15 3.27 -4.53
N GLN A 100 4.04 2.37 -5.50
CA GLN A 100 5.14 2.07 -6.41
C GLN A 100 5.39 3.23 -7.36
N PHE A 101 4.32 3.94 -7.73
CA PHE A 101 4.45 5.16 -8.50
C PHE A 101 5.33 6.17 -7.77
N ILE A 102 5.05 6.45 -6.49
CA ILE A 102 5.82 7.43 -5.70
C ILE A 102 7.26 6.95 -5.51
N VAL A 103 7.45 5.66 -5.21
CA VAL A 103 8.78 5.07 -5.04
C VAL A 103 9.61 5.26 -6.30
N TYR A 104 9.09 4.93 -7.48
CA TYR A 104 9.83 5.06 -8.73
C TYR A 104 9.99 6.52 -9.15
N VAL A 105 9.00 7.38 -8.93
CA VAL A 105 9.16 8.82 -9.18
C VAL A 105 10.32 9.40 -8.37
N LEU A 106 10.45 9.01 -7.10
CA LEU A 106 11.54 9.45 -6.23
C LEU A 106 12.88 8.75 -6.54
N GLU A 107 12.87 7.48 -6.97
CA GLU A 107 14.08 6.72 -7.30
C GLU A 107 14.73 7.21 -8.61
N TYR A 108 13.94 7.47 -9.66
CA TYR A 108 14.48 7.95 -10.94
C TYR A 108 14.64 9.46 -11.01
N PHE A 109 13.76 10.21 -10.33
CA PHE A 109 13.73 11.69 -10.27
C PHE A 109 14.00 12.40 -11.61
N SER A 110 13.55 11.81 -12.72
CA SER A 110 13.80 12.33 -14.07
C SER A 110 12.68 11.94 -15.03
N VAL A 111 12.26 12.92 -15.85
CA VAL A 111 11.17 12.78 -16.83
C VAL A 111 11.57 11.86 -17.99
N SER A 112 12.87 11.75 -18.29
CA SER A 112 13.38 10.84 -19.34
C SER A 112 13.02 9.39 -19.07
N TYR A 113 12.80 9.02 -17.81
CA TYR A 113 12.40 7.67 -17.40
C TYR A 113 10.88 7.51 -17.20
N ALA A 114 10.05 8.47 -17.60
CA ALA A 114 8.60 8.42 -17.39
C ALA A 114 7.95 7.11 -17.90
N GLY A 115 8.35 6.64 -19.09
CA GLY A 115 7.88 5.36 -19.63
C GLY A 115 8.32 4.16 -18.78
N SER A 116 9.57 4.16 -18.30
CA SER A 116 10.07 3.12 -17.40
C SER A 116 9.38 3.13 -16.03
N ILE A 117 9.09 4.32 -15.50
CA ILE A 117 8.36 4.50 -14.23
C ILE A 117 6.96 3.89 -14.35
N LEU A 118 6.21 4.23 -15.40
CA LEU A 118 4.85 3.73 -15.59
C LEU A 118 4.84 2.20 -15.78
N PHE A 119 5.73 1.68 -16.62
CA PHE A 119 5.82 0.24 -16.86
C PHE A 119 6.15 -0.52 -15.57
N LYS A 120 7.19 -0.09 -14.83
CA LYS A 120 7.58 -0.73 -13.56
C LYS A 120 6.49 -0.61 -12.50
N THR A 121 5.83 0.54 -12.41
CA THR A 121 4.71 0.75 -11.50
C THR A 121 3.61 -0.27 -11.77
N PHE A 122 3.15 -0.37 -13.02
CA PHE A 122 2.05 -1.26 -13.38
C PHE A 122 2.38 -2.74 -13.16
N THR A 123 3.54 -3.21 -13.61
CA THR A 123 3.94 -4.61 -13.43
C THR A 123 4.11 -4.96 -11.95
N ASN A 124 4.77 -4.08 -11.18
CA ASN A 124 5.03 -4.35 -9.77
C ASN A 124 3.75 -4.21 -8.90
N SER A 125 2.80 -3.36 -9.28
CA SER A 125 1.51 -3.20 -8.60
C SER A 125 0.63 -4.41 -8.75
N LEU A 126 0.55 -4.97 -9.96
CA LEU A 126 -0.18 -6.21 -10.19
C LEU A 126 0.42 -7.37 -9.39
N PHE A 127 1.75 -7.51 -9.42
CA PHE A 127 2.42 -8.56 -8.67
C PHE A 127 2.23 -8.40 -7.15
N THR A 128 2.39 -7.19 -6.62
CA THR A 128 2.22 -6.92 -5.19
C THR A 128 0.77 -7.17 -4.76
N THR A 129 -0.21 -6.75 -5.57
CA THR A 129 -1.63 -7.04 -5.31
C THR A 129 -1.89 -8.53 -5.26
N PHE A 130 -1.37 -9.30 -6.21
CA PHE A 130 -1.49 -10.74 -6.24
C PHE A 130 -0.92 -11.40 -4.98
N VAL A 131 0.30 -11.00 -4.57
CA VAL A 131 0.94 -11.49 -3.34
C VAL A 131 0.13 -11.14 -2.09
N VAL A 132 -0.35 -9.90 -1.99
CA VAL A 132 -1.15 -9.43 -0.85
C VAL A 132 -2.47 -10.20 -0.76
N VAL A 133 -3.15 -10.45 -1.88
CA VAL A 133 -4.41 -11.19 -1.91
C VAL A 133 -4.22 -12.64 -1.47
N ILE A 134 -3.15 -13.31 -1.94
CA ILE A 134 -2.81 -14.67 -1.49
C ILE A 134 -2.52 -14.68 0.00
N PHE A 135 -1.70 -13.74 0.48
CA PHE A 135 -1.36 -13.65 1.89
C PHE A 135 -2.61 -13.45 2.75
N LEU A 136 -3.49 -12.51 2.37
CA LEU A 136 -4.76 -12.29 3.07
C LEU A 136 -5.67 -13.52 3.03
N SER A 137 -5.70 -14.27 1.92
CA SER A 137 -6.49 -15.51 1.80
C SER A 137 -5.99 -16.60 2.76
N ILE A 138 -4.67 -16.78 2.88
CA ILE A 138 -4.07 -17.78 3.78
C ILE A 138 -4.30 -17.42 5.25
N PHE A 139 -4.12 -16.15 5.61
CA PHE A 139 -4.23 -15.69 7.00
C PHE A 139 -5.68 -15.41 7.44
N THR A 140 -6.59 -15.18 6.51
CA THR A 140 -8.04 -15.14 6.79
C THR A 140 -8.55 -16.57 6.81
N SER A 141 -8.17 -17.33 7.85
CA SER A 141 -8.67 -18.67 8.07
C SER A 141 -10.20 -18.63 8.06
N THR A 142 -10.80 -19.35 7.12
CA THR A 142 -12.23 -19.58 7.00
C THR A 142 -12.79 -20.12 8.31
N LYS A 143 -13.28 -19.25 9.20
CA LYS A 143 -14.35 -19.67 10.10
C LYS A 143 -15.58 -19.81 9.22
N LYS A 144 -15.75 -21.03 8.67
CA LYS A 144 -17.07 -21.52 8.26
C LYS A 144 -17.97 -21.34 9.48
N GLN A 145 -18.85 -20.35 9.44
CA GLN A 145 -20.09 -20.38 10.20
C GLN A 145 -21.06 -21.27 9.43
#